data_AF-A0AB33WNN2-F1
#
_entry.id   AF-A0AB33WNN2-F1
#
_cell.length_a   1.000
_cell.length_b   1.000
_cell.length_c   1.000
_cell.angle_alpha   90.00
_cell.angle_beta   90.00
_cell.angle_gamma   90.00
#
_symmetry.space_group_name_H-M   'P 1'
#
loop_
_entity.id
_entity.type
_entity.pdbx_description
1 polymer ?
#
loop_
_entity_poly.entity_id
_entity_poly.type
_entity_poly.pdbx_seq_one_letter_code
_entity_poly.pdbx_strand_id
1 'polypeptide(L)'
;MNTTPVWPEVFLGAFDAISERLGQVLQLSDCREHWIQAELSLYAWQHGYPDIWTSGKAGGRTKVDLYTEDLDMAAEVKCLGDVSFAKCLMGKGMGETRSVLREDGDGRLWFPQVDSGESVVWSVFADLRRLQRMEMARNKFLILVIAKDYVAETEMGEVLRRLRLSEEEWSLELKSATVRIWRIE
;
A
#
# COMPACT_ATOMS: atom_id res chain seq x y z
N MET A 1 27.49 -4.52 12.50
CA MET A 1 26.45 -3.85 13.31
C MET A 1 25.27 -3.68 12.38
N ASN A 2 24.17 -4.40 12.61
CA ASN A 2 22.97 -4.20 11.80
C ASN A 2 22.34 -2.89 12.24
N THR A 3 22.45 -1.87 11.39
CA THR A 3 21.67 -0.64 11.52
C THR A 3 20.20 -0.99 11.46
N THR A 4 19.38 -0.41 12.34
CA THR A 4 17.93 -0.52 12.25
C THR A 4 17.47 -0.11 10.85
N PRO A 5 16.69 -0.93 10.13
CA PRO A 5 16.27 -0.60 8.78
C PRO A 5 15.42 0.66 8.78
N VAL A 6 15.62 1.51 7.77
CA VAL A 6 14.67 2.56 7.42
C VAL A 6 13.69 1.95 6.42
N TRP A 7 12.60 1.37 6.90
CA TRP A 7 11.67 0.56 6.10
C TRP A 7 11.20 1.21 4.79
N PRO A 8 10.85 2.52 4.75
CA PRO A 8 10.52 3.17 3.48
C PRO A 8 11.65 3.05 2.45
N GLU A 9 12.91 3.22 2.84
CA GLU A 9 14.07 3.09 1.95
C GLU A 9 14.25 1.64 1.46
N VAL A 10 14.00 0.65 2.33
CA VAL A 10 14.02 -0.77 1.95
C VAL A 10 12.97 -1.06 0.88
N PHE A 11 11.74 -0.58 1.07
CA PHE A 11 10.67 -0.76 0.08
C PHE A 11 10.95 -0.02 -1.22
N LEU A 12 11.38 1.24 -1.16
CA LEU A 12 11.70 2.04 -2.35
C LEU A 12 12.83 1.38 -3.15
N GLY A 13 13.89 0.91 -2.48
CA GLY A 13 14.98 0.18 -3.13
C GLY A 13 14.52 -1.13 -3.76
N ALA A 14 13.63 -1.87 -3.10
CA ALA A 14 13.04 -3.08 -3.66
C ALA A 14 12.20 -2.78 -4.91
N PHE A 15 11.35 -1.76 -4.88
CA PHE A 15 10.53 -1.37 -6.03
C PHE A 15 11.37 -0.88 -7.21
N ASP A 16 12.44 -0.13 -6.95
CA ASP A 16 13.41 0.28 -7.98
C ASP A 16 14.08 -0.94 -8.63
N ALA A 17 14.57 -1.88 -7.82
CA ALA A 17 15.24 -3.09 -8.28
C ALA A 17 14.34 -4.04 -9.11
N ILE A 18 13.03 -4.00 -8.90
CA ILE A 18 12.06 -4.83 -9.63
C ILE A 18 11.28 -4.07 -10.71
N SER A 19 11.60 -2.80 -10.96
CA SER A 19 10.83 -1.88 -11.82
C SER A 19 10.43 -2.48 -13.18
N GLU A 20 11.36 -3.12 -13.88
CA GLU A 20 11.08 -3.76 -15.17
C GLU A 20 10.13 -4.95 -15.05
N ARG A 21 10.38 -5.85 -14.09
CA ARG A 21 9.52 -7.02 -13.84
C ARG A 21 8.14 -6.62 -13.36
N LEU A 22 8.04 -5.58 -12.52
CA LEU A 22 6.78 -5.01 -12.08
C LEU A 22 5.94 -4.58 -13.29
N GLY A 23 6.54 -3.91 -14.28
CA GLY A 23 5.85 -3.53 -15.51
C GLY A 23 5.21 -4.71 -16.25
N GLN A 24 5.86 -5.88 -16.26
CA GLN A 24 5.33 -7.11 -16.86
C GLN A 24 4.21 -7.70 -16.00
N VAL A 25 4.39 -7.74 -14.69
CA VAL A 25 3.40 -8.28 -13.73
C VAL A 25 2.11 -7.46 -13.73
N LEU A 26 2.21 -6.14 -13.92
CA LEU A 26 1.04 -5.27 -14.02
C LEU A 26 0.16 -5.57 -15.25
N GLN A 27 0.66 -6.28 -16.27
CA GLN A 27 -0.13 -6.75 -17.40
C GLN A 27 -0.98 -8.00 -17.08
N LEU A 28 -0.75 -8.65 -15.93
CA LEU A 28 -1.47 -9.84 -15.51
C LEU A 28 -2.79 -9.47 -14.83
N SER A 29 -3.81 -10.31 -15.01
CA SER A 29 -5.15 -10.09 -14.43
C SER A 29 -5.20 -10.37 -12.92
N ASP A 30 -4.38 -11.32 -12.44
CA ASP A 30 -4.41 -11.85 -11.08
C ASP A 30 -3.00 -12.01 -10.48
N CYS A 31 -2.93 -12.20 -9.17
CA CYS A 31 -1.72 -12.51 -8.38
C CYS A 31 -0.68 -11.39 -8.20
N ARG A 32 -0.96 -10.16 -8.65
CA ARG A 32 -0.02 -9.02 -8.58
C ARG A 32 0.46 -8.73 -7.16
N GLU A 33 -0.45 -8.64 -6.19
CA GLU A 33 -0.05 -8.33 -4.80
C GLU A 33 0.83 -9.43 -4.20
N HIS A 34 0.48 -10.71 -4.38
CA HIS A 34 1.28 -11.82 -3.85
C HIS A 34 2.68 -11.87 -4.49
N TRP A 35 2.80 -11.54 -5.77
CA TRP A 35 4.09 -11.44 -6.44
C TRP A 35 4.94 -10.28 -5.87
N ILE A 36 4.33 -9.11 -5.69
CA ILE A 36 5.01 -7.95 -5.08
C ILE A 36 5.48 -8.31 -3.66
N GLN A 37 4.62 -8.95 -2.87
CA GLN A 37 4.96 -9.40 -1.52
C GLN A 37 6.20 -10.31 -1.53
N ALA A 38 6.25 -11.30 -2.42
CA ALA A 38 7.38 -12.21 -2.56
C ALA A 38 8.68 -11.48 -2.97
N GLU A 39 8.61 -10.52 -3.89
CA GLU A 39 9.78 -9.74 -4.32
C GLU A 39 10.30 -8.83 -3.20
N LEU A 40 9.43 -8.21 -2.41
CA LEU A 40 9.84 -7.41 -1.24
C LEU A 40 10.54 -8.29 -0.19
N SER A 41 10.01 -9.50 0.06
CA SER A 41 10.65 -10.49 0.94
C SER A 41 12.01 -10.95 0.41
N LEU A 42 12.10 -11.24 -0.89
CA LEU A 42 13.35 -11.68 -1.51
C LEU A 42 14.41 -10.57 -1.47
N TYR A 43 14.01 -9.32 -1.75
CA TYR A 43 14.91 -8.18 -1.69
C TYR A 43 15.49 -7.98 -0.29
N ALA A 44 14.63 -8.05 0.75
CA ALA A 44 15.07 -7.93 2.14
C ALA A 44 16.14 -8.97 2.49
N TRP A 45 15.89 -10.23 2.15
CA TRP A 45 16.82 -11.34 2.38
C TRP A 45 18.16 -11.16 1.62
N GLN A 46 18.10 -10.79 0.34
CA GLN A 46 19.29 -10.61 -0.50
C GLN A 46 20.22 -9.48 -0.02
N HIS A 47 19.67 -8.46 0.63
CA HIS A 47 20.42 -7.28 1.10
C HIS A 47 20.74 -7.33 2.60
N GLY A 48 20.42 -8.43 3.29
CA GLY A 48 20.73 -8.62 4.70
C GLY A 48 19.88 -7.77 5.66
N TYR A 49 18.70 -7.33 5.21
CA TYR A 49 17.68 -6.76 6.08
C TYR A 49 16.98 -7.86 6.89
N PRO A 50 16.25 -7.52 7.98
CA PRO A 50 15.40 -8.48 8.67
C PRO A 50 14.42 -9.13 7.70
N ASP A 51 14.20 -10.44 7.86
CA ASP A 51 13.32 -11.21 6.99
C ASP A 51 11.89 -10.64 7.04
N ILE A 52 11.34 -10.36 5.85
CA ILE A 52 9.95 -9.97 5.69
C ILE A 52 9.14 -11.24 5.39
N TRP A 53 8.24 -11.59 6.28
CA TRP A 53 7.33 -12.72 6.15
C TRP A 53 6.04 -12.31 5.45
N THR A 54 5.54 -13.15 4.55
CA THR A 54 4.30 -12.91 3.79
C THR A 54 3.13 -13.72 4.35
N SER A 55 1.91 -13.18 4.30
CA SER A 55 0.66 -13.94 4.51
C SER A 55 0.54 -14.71 5.85
N GLY A 56 1.37 -14.38 6.83
CA GLY A 56 1.34 -14.96 8.18
C GLY A 56 0.39 -14.22 9.13
N LYS A 57 0.33 -14.69 10.38
CA LYS A 57 -0.39 -14.01 11.46
C LYS A 57 0.61 -13.22 12.30
N ALA A 58 0.73 -11.91 12.07
CA ALA A 58 1.49 -11.02 12.93
C ALA A 58 0.93 -11.09 14.36
N GLY A 59 1.82 -11.32 15.34
CA GLY A 59 1.44 -11.51 16.74
C GLY A 59 0.40 -12.64 16.96
N GLY A 60 0.35 -13.65 16.09
CA GLY A 60 -0.46 -14.85 16.26
C GLY A 60 -1.96 -14.75 15.89
N ARG A 61 -2.50 -13.56 15.56
CA ARG A 61 -3.94 -13.40 15.25
C ARG A 61 -4.28 -12.49 14.07
N THR A 62 -3.48 -11.47 13.77
CA THR A 62 -3.81 -10.50 12.73
C THR A 62 -3.11 -10.88 11.43
N LYS A 63 -3.89 -11.14 10.38
CA LYS A 63 -3.32 -11.35 9.04
C LYS A 63 -2.93 -10.00 8.46
N VAL A 64 -1.70 -9.92 7.96
CA VAL A 64 -1.15 -8.76 7.26
C VAL A 64 -0.35 -9.28 6.07
N ASP A 65 -0.22 -8.48 5.01
CA ASP A 65 0.48 -8.89 3.81
C ASP A 65 1.97 -9.14 4.10
N LEU A 66 2.62 -8.24 4.86
CA LEU A 66 4.05 -8.27 5.19
C LEU A 66 4.27 -8.01 6.68
N TYR A 67 5.23 -8.69 7.31
CA TYR A 67 5.67 -8.39 8.68
C TYR A 67 7.08 -8.93 8.98
N THR A 68 7.76 -8.37 9.98
CA THR A 68 8.95 -8.99 10.58
C THR A 68 8.59 -9.83 11.80
N GLU A 69 9.36 -10.88 12.10
CA GLU A 69 9.06 -11.80 13.21
C GLU A 69 9.07 -11.09 14.58
N ASP A 70 9.97 -10.12 14.76
CA ASP A 70 10.05 -9.27 15.96
C ASP A 70 8.99 -8.16 16.01
N LEU A 71 8.13 -8.07 14.98
CA LEU A 71 7.08 -7.08 14.81
C LEU A 71 7.60 -5.62 14.80
N ASP A 72 8.87 -5.40 14.45
CA ASP A 72 9.35 -4.06 14.16
C ASP A 72 8.60 -3.43 12.97
N MET A 73 8.18 -4.24 11.99
CA MET A 73 7.42 -3.79 10.83
C MET A 73 6.22 -4.67 10.51
N ALA A 74 5.13 -4.05 10.07
CA ALA A 74 4.11 -4.69 9.27
C ALA A 74 3.59 -3.77 8.15
N ALA A 75 3.16 -4.36 7.04
CA ALA A 75 2.67 -3.58 5.92
C ALA A 75 1.57 -4.29 5.12
N GLU A 76 0.68 -3.49 4.55
CA GLU A 76 -0.33 -3.90 3.58
C GLU A 76 0.07 -3.46 2.17
N VAL A 77 -0.14 -4.32 1.17
CA VAL A 77 0.19 -4.02 -0.23
C VAL A 77 -1.06 -4.06 -1.07
N LYS A 78 -1.31 -3.01 -1.85
CA LYS A 78 -2.40 -2.97 -2.84
C LYS A 78 -1.89 -2.53 -4.19
N CYS A 79 -2.35 -3.23 -5.22
CA CYS A 79 -2.04 -2.92 -6.60
C CYS A 79 -3.32 -2.43 -7.30
N LEU A 80 -3.42 -1.12 -7.49
CA LEU A 80 -4.54 -0.47 -8.19
C LEU A 80 -4.00 0.23 -9.45
N GLY A 81 -4.89 0.77 -10.25
CA GLY A 81 -4.58 1.53 -11.45
C GLY A 81 -5.83 2.26 -11.93
N ASP A 82 -5.69 3.06 -12.98
CA ASP A 82 -6.76 3.96 -13.43
C ASP A 82 -8.06 3.21 -13.74
N VAL A 83 -8.00 2.01 -14.31
CA VAL A 83 -9.20 1.19 -14.60
C VAL A 83 -9.72 0.36 -13.42
N SER A 84 -9.16 0.53 -12.22
CA SER A 84 -9.58 -0.23 -11.04
C SER A 84 -10.98 0.16 -10.60
N PHE A 85 -11.72 -0.80 -10.06
CA PHE A 85 -13.06 -0.53 -9.53
C PHE A 85 -12.96 0.37 -8.29
N ALA A 86 -13.83 1.38 -8.23
CA ALA A 86 -13.98 2.28 -7.07
C ALA A 86 -14.07 1.55 -5.72
N LYS A 87 -14.73 0.38 -5.72
CA LYS A 87 -14.87 -0.47 -4.53
C LYS A 87 -13.53 -0.92 -3.94
N CYS A 88 -12.44 -0.87 -4.70
CA CYS A 88 -11.12 -1.18 -4.19
C CYS A 88 -10.62 -0.14 -3.17
N LEU A 89 -11.16 1.10 -3.18
CA LEU A 89 -10.80 2.13 -2.19
C LEU A 89 -11.56 1.97 -0.87
N MET A 90 -12.88 1.80 -0.91
CA MET A 90 -13.75 1.79 0.29
C MET A 90 -14.80 0.67 0.32
N GLY A 91 -14.84 -0.21 -0.68
CA GLY A 91 -15.92 -1.18 -0.84
C GLY A 91 -17.20 -0.59 -1.45
N LYS A 92 -17.21 0.68 -1.87
CA LYS A 92 -18.37 1.40 -2.44
C LYS A 92 -18.08 2.00 -3.83
N GLY A 93 -19.10 2.56 -4.49
CA GLY A 93 -18.93 3.25 -5.78
C GLY A 93 -18.25 4.61 -5.65
N MET A 94 -17.80 5.20 -6.77
CA MET A 94 -17.07 6.48 -6.78
C MET A 94 -17.84 7.63 -6.12
N GLY A 95 -19.16 7.71 -6.31
CA GLY A 95 -19.98 8.78 -5.71
C GLY A 95 -19.96 8.73 -4.18
N GLU A 96 -20.03 7.54 -3.60
CA GLU A 96 -19.98 7.35 -2.14
C GLU A 96 -18.55 7.50 -1.61
N THR A 97 -17.55 7.04 -2.37
CA THR A 97 -16.15 7.28 -2.04
C THR A 97 -15.85 8.78 -2.00
N ARG A 98 -16.31 9.59 -2.97
CA ARG A 98 -16.05 11.03 -3.00
C ARG A 98 -16.78 11.80 -1.90
N SER A 99 -17.96 11.37 -1.48
CA SER A 99 -18.73 12.10 -0.46
C SER A 99 -18.03 12.14 0.90
N VAL A 100 -17.16 11.16 1.17
CA VAL A 100 -16.36 11.06 2.40
C VAL A 100 -14.94 11.62 2.28
N LEU A 101 -14.52 12.01 1.07
CA LEU A 101 -13.22 12.65 0.86
C LEU A 101 -13.28 14.14 1.22
N ARG A 102 -12.17 14.65 1.74
CA ARG A 102 -11.96 16.08 1.96
C ARG A 102 -10.67 16.50 1.29
N GLU A 103 -10.78 17.54 0.47
CA GLU A 103 -9.62 18.18 -0.12
C GLU A 103 -8.98 19.12 0.91
N ASP A 104 -7.66 19.01 1.09
CA ASP A 104 -6.90 20.02 1.85
C ASP A 104 -6.46 21.19 0.95
N GLY A 105 -5.81 22.19 1.54
CA GLY A 105 -5.35 23.38 0.82
C GLY A 105 -4.29 23.09 -0.26
N ASP A 106 -3.70 21.90 -0.25
CA ASP A 106 -2.69 21.44 -1.21
C ASP A 106 -3.28 20.55 -2.31
N GLY A 107 -4.61 20.43 -2.36
CA GLY A 107 -5.32 19.61 -3.35
C GLY A 107 -5.25 18.09 -3.07
N ARG A 108 -4.77 17.66 -1.89
CA ARG A 108 -4.75 16.24 -1.50
C ARG A 108 -6.09 15.82 -0.93
N LEU A 109 -6.44 14.55 -1.13
CA LEU A 109 -7.72 13.98 -0.69
C LEU A 109 -7.52 13.13 0.56
N TRP A 110 -7.92 13.67 1.70
CA TRP A 110 -7.89 13.00 2.99
C TRP A 110 -9.06 12.04 3.15
N PHE A 111 -8.73 10.85 3.64
CA PHE A 111 -9.67 9.75 3.79
C PHE A 111 -9.88 9.23 5.25
N PRO A 112 -9.24 9.71 6.34
CA PRO A 112 -9.46 9.17 7.69
C PRO A 112 -10.84 9.51 8.29
N GLN A 113 -11.72 10.25 7.60
CA GLN A 113 -13.03 10.65 8.14
C GLN A 113 -14.14 9.61 7.99
N VAL A 114 -13.84 8.41 7.49
CA VAL A 114 -14.85 7.35 7.40
C VAL A 114 -15.12 6.78 8.78
N ASP A 115 -16.36 6.91 9.26
CA ASP A 115 -16.82 6.42 10.57
C ASP A 115 -16.34 4.99 10.82
N SER A 116 -15.72 4.75 11.97
CA SER A 116 -15.21 3.44 12.41
C SER A 116 -16.20 2.27 12.25
N GLY A 117 -17.51 2.54 12.28
CA GLY A 117 -18.60 1.57 12.06
C GLY A 117 -18.95 1.30 10.59
N GLU A 118 -18.49 2.12 9.66
CA GLU A 118 -18.75 1.99 8.22
C GLU A 118 -18.10 0.72 7.66
N SER A 119 -18.83 -0.02 6.82
CA SER A 119 -18.32 -1.24 6.21
C SER A 119 -17.41 -0.92 5.03
N VAL A 120 -16.13 -1.30 5.12
CA VAL A 120 -15.11 -1.02 4.10
C VAL A 120 -14.40 -2.30 3.61
N VAL A 121 -15.08 -3.44 3.66
CA VAL A 121 -14.48 -4.77 3.44
C VAL A 121 -13.83 -4.88 2.05
N TRP A 122 -12.70 -5.58 1.97
CA TRP A 122 -11.95 -5.83 0.72
C TRP A 122 -11.48 -4.56 0.00
N SER A 123 -11.01 -3.57 0.76
CA SER A 123 -10.56 -2.29 0.22
C SER A 123 -9.34 -1.76 0.96
N VAL A 124 -8.64 -0.80 0.34
CA VAL A 124 -7.53 -0.03 0.94
C VAL A 124 -7.89 0.47 2.33
N PHE A 125 -9.16 0.79 2.54
CA PHE A 125 -9.69 1.30 3.81
C PHE A 125 -9.82 0.25 4.90
N ALA A 126 -10.19 -0.98 4.54
CA ALA A 126 -10.12 -2.09 5.49
C ALA A 126 -8.68 -2.36 5.91
N ASP A 127 -7.74 -2.22 4.99
CA ASP A 127 -6.32 -2.46 5.24
C ASP A 127 -5.73 -1.36 6.14
N LEU A 128 -6.04 -0.10 5.86
CA LEU A 128 -5.69 1.04 6.71
C LEU A 128 -6.20 0.84 8.15
N ARG A 129 -7.49 0.51 8.32
CA ARG A 129 -8.07 0.28 9.65
C ARG A 129 -7.45 -0.91 10.37
N ARG A 130 -7.09 -1.96 9.63
CA ARG A 130 -6.41 -3.13 10.18
C ARG A 130 -5.04 -2.76 10.73
N LEU A 131 -4.28 -1.96 9.99
CA LEU A 131 -3.00 -1.41 10.45
C LEU A 131 -3.19 -0.50 11.67
N GLN A 132 -4.12 0.46 11.64
CA GLN A 132 -4.37 1.38 12.76
C GLN A 132 -4.69 0.66 14.07
N ARG A 133 -5.44 -0.45 14.02
CA ARG A 133 -5.79 -1.27 15.20
C ARG A 133 -4.65 -2.16 15.71
N MET A 134 -3.55 -2.23 14.99
CA MET A 134 -2.48 -3.15 15.28
C MET A 134 -1.47 -2.50 16.24
N GLU A 135 -1.64 -2.77 17.53
CA GLU A 135 -0.82 -2.18 18.61
C GLU A 135 0.56 -2.83 18.75
N MET A 136 0.73 -4.07 18.26
CA MET A 136 1.96 -4.84 18.49
C MET A 136 3.12 -4.46 17.57
N ALA A 137 2.86 -3.83 16.42
CA ALA A 137 3.91 -3.50 15.47
C ALA A 137 4.38 -2.06 15.61
N ARG A 138 5.70 -1.86 15.63
CA ARG A 138 6.29 -0.53 15.85
C ARG A 138 6.15 0.38 14.63
N ASN A 139 6.35 -0.18 13.43
CA ASN A 139 6.23 0.54 12.18
C ASN A 139 5.17 -0.13 11.31
N LYS A 140 4.14 0.63 10.93
CA LYS A 140 3.02 0.16 10.12
C LYS A 140 3.02 0.90 8.80
N PHE A 141 2.90 0.20 7.68
CA PHE A 141 2.90 0.82 6.37
C PHE A 141 1.75 0.38 5.48
N LEU A 142 1.20 1.31 4.72
CA LEU A 142 0.34 0.98 3.58
C LEU A 142 1.10 1.31 2.30
N ILE A 143 1.26 0.32 1.45
CA ILE A 143 1.96 0.42 0.17
C ILE A 143 0.93 0.31 -0.95
N LEU A 144 0.81 1.36 -1.75
CA LEU A 144 -0.04 1.40 -2.93
C LEU A 144 0.82 1.48 -4.19
N VAL A 145 0.67 0.48 -5.05
CA VAL A 145 1.21 0.50 -6.41
C VAL A 145 0.09 0.93 -7.35
N ILE A 146 0.27 2.07 -8.00
CA ILE A 146 -0.67 2.64 -8.98
C ILE A 146 -0.11 2.35 -10.37
N ALA A 147 -0.63 1.33 -11.04
CA ALA A 147 -0.30 1.01 -12.42
C ALA A 147 -0.67 2.18 -13.34
N LYS A 148 0.29 2.60 -14.17
CA LYS A 148 0.06 3.61 -15.20
C LYS A 148 -0.61 2.93 -16.39
N ASP A 149 -1.81 3.38 -16.73
CA ASP A 149 -2.47 2.98 -17.97
C ASP A 149 -2.61 4.22 -18.87
N TYR A 150 -2.01 4.18 -20.05
CA TYR A 150 -1.76 5.35 -20.91
C TYR A 150 -2.93 5.69 -21.84
N VAL A 151 -4.13 5.14 -21.61
CA VAL A 151 -5.28 5.37 -22.49
C VAL A 151 -6.02 6.66 -22.13
N ALA A 152 -6.32 6.88 -20.85
CA ALA A 152 -6.81 8.14 -20.28
C ALA A 152 -6.82 8.06 -18.74
N GLU A 153 -6.46 9.15 -18.05
CA GLU A 153 -6.63 9.23 -16.59
C GLU A 153 -8.12 9.17 -16.24
N THR A 154 -8.49 8.20 -15.42
CA THR A 154 -9.85 8.07 -14.89
C THR A 154 -10.00 8.85 -13.59
N GLU A 155 -11.24 9.11 -13.18
CA GLU A 155 -11.54 9.67 -11.85
C GLU A 155 -10.92 8.85 -10.71
N MET A 156 -10.84 7.53 -10.87
CA MET A 156 -10.18 6.64 -9.91
C MET A 156 -8.67 6.89 -9.86
N GLY A 157 -8.01 7.00 -11.01
CA GLY A 157 -6.57 7.30 -11.10
C GLY A 157 -6.23 8.64 -10.45
N GLU A 158 -7.02 9.67 -10.73
CA GLU A 158 -6.89 11.00 -10.13
C GLU A 158 -7.00 10.92 -8.60
N VAL A 159 -8.03 10.24 -8.08
CA VAL A 159 -8.22 10.04 -6.63
C VAL A 159 -7.04 9.30 -6.01
N LEU A 160 -6.55 8.22 -6.64
CA LEU A 160 -5.42 7.45 -6.14
C LEU A 160 -4.12 8.27 -6.05
N ARG A 161 -3.88 9.18 -7.01
CA ARG A 161 -2.70 10.07 -7.03
C ARG A 161 -2.79 11.19 -5.99
N ARG A 162 -4.01 11.65 -5.70
CA ARG A 162 -4.27 12.73 -4.73
C ARG A 162 -4.48 12.24 -3.31
N LEU A 163 -4.76 10.95 -3.14
CA LEU A 163 -5.06 10.32 -1.85
C LEU A 163 -4.02 10.62 -0.78
N ARG A 164 -4.43 10.91 0.45
CA ARG A 164 -3.54 11.02 1.61
C ARG A 164 -4.10 10.23 2.78
N LEU A 165 -3.31 9.28 3.28
CA LEU A 165 -3.70 8.36 4.36
C LEU A 165 -3.05 8.70 5.70
N SER A 166 -1.91 9.38 5.67
CA SER A 166 -1.20 9.90 6.85
C SER A 166 -0.32 11.09 6.46
N GLU A 167 0.28 11.71 7.48
CA GLU A 167 1.22 12.82 7.27
C GLU A 167 2.54 12.37 6.64
N GLU A 168 3.07 11.24 7.09
CA GLU A 168 4.34 10.66 6.61
C GLU A 168 4.11 9.77 5.36
N GLU A 169 4.58 10.26 4.21
CA GLU A 169 4.47 9.59 2.91
C GLU A 169 5.80 9.60 2.14
N TRP A 170 6.06 8.50 1.42
CA TRP A 170 7.11 8.40 0.40
C TRP A 170 6.49 7.98 -0.94
N SER A 171 7.13 8.40 -2.03
CA SER A 171 6.71 8.01 -3.38
C SER A 171 7.91 7.68 -4.27
N LEU A 172 7.68 6.77 -5.21
CA LEU A 172 8.63 6.41 -6.27
C LEU A 172 7.91 6.36 -7.61
N GLU A 173 8.37 7.19 -8.54
CA GLU A 173 7.90 7.21 -9.92
C GLU A 173 8.69 6.20 -10.75
N LEU A 174 8.00 5.12 -11.16
CA LEU A 174 8.54 4.11 -12.06
C LEU A 174 7.99 4.33 -13.47
N LYS A 175 8.60 3.66 -14.46
CA LYS A 175 8.13 3.73 -15.84
C LYS A 175 6.67 3.26 -15.98
N SER A 176 6.31 2.16 -15.32
CA SER A 176 4.98 1.52 -15.44
C SER A 176 4.04 1.78 -14.28
N ALA A 177 4.50 2.44 -13.21
CA ALA A 177 3.71 2.63 -12.00
C ALA A 177 4.17 3.84 -11.19
N THR A 178 3.31 4.29 -10.28
CA THR A 178 3.68 5.14 -9.15
C THR A 178 3.53 4.30 -7.89
N VAL A 179 4.59 4.19 -7.08
CA VAL A 179 4.53 3.55 -5.76
C VAL A 179 4.36 4.64 -4.71
N ARG A 180 3.41 4.47 -3.80
CA ARG A 180 3.19 5.36 -2.65
C ARG A 180 3.21 4.53 -1.37
N ILE A 181 3.87 5.05 -0.34
CA ILE A 181 4.07 4.38 0.94
C ILE A 181 3.68 5.37 2.02
N TRP A 182 2.73 4.99 2.89
CA TRP A 182 2.35 5.79 4.05
C TRP A 182 2.76 5.07 5.32
N ARG A 183 3.32 5.81 6.28
CA ARG A 183 3.43 5.32 7.65
C ARG A 183 2.11 5.53 8.37
N ILE A 184 1.58 4.47 8.99
CA ILE A 184 0.28 4.48 9.64
C ILE A 184 0.46 4.54 11.15
N GLU A 185 -0.28 5.45 11.79
CA GLU A 185 -0.31 5.63 13.25
C GLU A 185 -1.18 4.61 13.98
#